data_AF-A0A6J5UU35-F1
#
_entry.id   AF-A0A6J5UU35-F1
#
_cell.length_a   1.000
_cell.length_b   1.000
_cell.length_c   1.000
_cell.angle_alpha   90.00
_cell.angle_beta   90.00
_cell.angle_gamma   90.00
#
_symmetry.space_group_name_H-M   'P 1'
#
loop_
_entity.id
_entity.type
_entity.pdbx_description
1 polymer ?
#
loop_
_entity_poly.entity_id
_entity_poly.type
_entity_poly.pdbx_seq_one_letter_code
_entity_poly.pdbx_strand_id
1 'polypeptide(L)'
;MTKHPPTSPPDLPCKVRLLLSLLPTVLNTVRRSNGTINRRLISLFDLKASPSSKPNNHVKSCDVMVDPTRNLWFRLYVPSAAITTTTTRPSAKLPLIIYFHGGGFALFSANSKPYDDLCKRLSAELPAVVVSVNYRLAPEHIYPSQYEDGFDVLKFIDQTTIDGFDLNNVTSPGVSSPETAQVATWPTTWPSRRAIIMSLAR
;
A
#
# COMPACT_ATOMS: atom_id res chain seq x y z
N MET A 1 -1.54 -40.33 -10.16
CA MET A 1 -0.59 -40.01 -9.08
C MET A 1 -1.29 -39.10 -8.07
N THR A 2 -1.87 -39.66 -7.01
CA THR A 2 -2.52 -38.93 -5.93
C THR A 2 -1.46 -38.51 -4.92
N LYS A 3 -1.09 -37.22 -4.90
CA LYS A 3 -0.22 -36.69 -3.82
C LYS A 3 -1.02 -36.73 -2.51
N HIS A 4 -0.63 -37.60 -1.59
CA HIS A 4 -1.13 -37.54 -0.23
C HIS A 4 -0.75 -36.21 0.41
N PRO A 5 -1.66 -35.56 1.16
CA PRO A 5 -1.32 -34.34 1.88
C PRO A 5 -0.23 -34.65 2.94
N PRO A 6 0.74 -33.75 3.14
CA PRO A 6 1.78 -33.94 4.14
C PRO A 6 1.15 -34.07 5.53
N THR A 7 1.59 -35.09 6.28
CA THR A 7 1.01 -35.54 7.56
C THR A 7 1.57 -34.83 8.79
N SER A 8 2.63 -34.02 8.64
CA SER A 8 3.23 -33.23 9.73
C SER A 8 2.97 -31.73 9.54
N PRO A 9 2.70 -30.99 10.63
CA PRO A 9 2.56 -29.54 10.56
C PRO A 9 3.87 -28.91 10.08
N PRO A 10 3.80 -27.79 9.32
CA PRO A 10 4.99 -27.14 8.79
C PRO A 10 5.95 -26.72 9.91
N ASP A 11 7.24 -26.83 9.64
CA ASP A 11 8.26 -26.37 10.58
C ASP A 11 8.30 -24.85 10.55
N LEU A 12 7.81 -24.24 11.64
CA LEU A 12 7.66 -22.80 11.77
C LEU A 12 8.34 -22.35 13.05
N PRO A 13 9.06 -21.21 13.05
CA PRO A 13 9.65 -20.65 14.26
C PRO A 13 8.60 -20.54 15.37
N CYS A 14 8.98 -20.84 16.62
CA CYS A 14 8.06 -20.85 17.76
C CYS A 14 7.26 -19.54 17.91
N LYS A 15 7.91 -18.39 17.65
CA LYS A 15 7.26 -17.07 17.64
C LYS A 15 6.13 -16.97 16.61
N VAL A 16 6.33 -17.54 15.41
CA VAL A 16 5.31 -17.56 14.35
C VAL A 16 4.17 -18.50 14.74
N ARG A 17 4.48 -19.67 15.31
CA ARG A 17 3.44 -20.59 15.81
C ARG A 17 2.57 -19.95 16.89
N LEU A 18 3.19 -19.27 17.86
CA LEU A 18 2.48 -18.54 18.91
C LEU A 18 1.62 -17.40 18.33
N LEU A 19 2.16 -16.62 17.39
CA LEU A 19 1.42 -15.55 16.73
C LEU A 19 0.20 -16.11 15.99
N LEU A 20 0.39 -17.17 15.20
CA LEU A 20 -0.67 -17.81 14.42
C LEU A 20 -1.71 -18.50 15.31
N SER A 21 -1.34 -19.02 16.49
CA SER A 21 -2.31 -19.62 17.41
C SER A 21 -3.16 -18.58 18.14
N LEU A 22 -2.61 -17.40 18.45
CA LEU A 22 -3.34 -16.31 19.09
C LEU A 22 -4.19 -15.49 18.11
N LEU A 23 -3.76 -15.41 16.85
CA LEU A 23 -4.40 -14.56 15.83
C LEU A 23 -5.92 -14.83 15.68
N PRO A 24 -6.43 -16.07 15.58
CA PRO A 24 -7.87 -16.33 15.46
C PRO A 24 -8.67 -15.79 16.65
N THR A 25 -8.14 -15.92 17.87
CA THR A 25 -8.77 -15.40 19.09
C THR A 25 -8.85 -13.88 19.06
N VAL A 26 -7.78 -13.20 18.63
CA VAL A 26 -7.78 -11.74 18.46
C VAL A 26 -8.78 -11.33 17.37
N LEU A 27 -8.78 -11.99 16.21
CA LEU A 27 -9.71 -11.68 15.13
C LEU A 27 -11.17 -11.88 15.54
N ASN A 28 -11.49 -12.95 16.27
CA ASN A 28 -12.84 -13.23 16.77
C ASN A 28 -13.28 -12.25 17.88
N THR A 29 -12.35 -11.71 18.66
CA THR A 29 -12.68 -10.67 19.66
C THR A 29 -12.88 -9.30 19.02
N VAL A 30 -12.14 -9.01 17.94
CA VAL A 30 -12.29 -7.79 17.13
C VAL A 30 -13.59 -7.83 16.32
N ARG A 31 -13.94 -8.99 15.74
CA ARG A 31 -15.18 -9.19 14.97
C ARG A 31 -16.32 -9.62 15.88
N ARG A 32 -17.28 -8.72 16.13
CA ARG A 32 -18.46 -9.06 16.91
C ARG A 32 -19.39 -9.99 16.11
N SER A 33 -20.18 -10.79 16.83
CA SER A 33 -21.18 -11.69 16.22
C SER A 33 -22.22 -10.95 15.38
N ASN A 34 -22.49 -9.68 15.68
CA ASN A 34 -23.40 -8.82 14.93
C ASN A 34 -22.78 -8.20 13.65
N GLY A 35 -21.59 -8.62 13.24
CA GLY A 35 -20.91 -8.14 12.03
C GLY A 35 -20.16 -6.82 12.18
N THR A 36 -20.21 -6.17 13.36
CA THR A 36 -19.42 -4.95 13.62
C THR A 36 -17.97 -5.27 13.96
N ILE A 37 -17.07 -4.33 13.69
CA ILE A 37 -15.64 -4.43 14.00
C ILE A 37 -15.27 -3.45 15.11
N ASN A 38 -14.57 -3.93 16.14
CA ASN A 38 -14.04 -3.06 17.18
C ASN A 38 -12.73 -2.41 16.73
N ARG A 39 -12.85 -1.25 16.05
CA ARG A 39 -11.73 -0.43 15.54
C ARG A 39 -10.70 -0.08 16.62
N ARG A 40 -11.16 0.22 17.83
CA ARG A 40 -10.28 0.56 18.96
C ARG A 40 -9.48 -0.65 19.43
N LEU A 41 -10.08 -1.83 19.45
CA LEU A 41 -9.37 -3.04 19.86
C LEU A 41 -8.31 -3.42 18.83
N ILE A 42 -8.64 -3.40 17.53
CA ILE A 42 -7.64 -3.71 16.49
C ILE A 42 -6.52 -2.68 16.48
N SER A 43 -6.80 -1.38 16.71
CA SER A 43 -5.75 -0.36 16.75
C SER A 43 -4.71 -0.57 17.85
N LEU A 44 -5.04 -1.29 18.93
CA LEU A 44 -4.07 -1.63 19.99
C LEU A 44 -3.04 -2.66 19.53
N PHE A 45 -3.41 -3.53 18.59
CA PHE A 45 -2.54 -4.59 18.06
C PHE A 45 -1.92 -4.21 16.71
N ASP A 46 -2.43 -3.15 16.09
CA ASP A 46 -2.01 -2.68 14.77
C ASP A 46 -0.89 -1.65 14.89
N LEU A 47 0.33 -2.15 15.02
CA LEU A 47 1.53 -1.33 15.04
C LEU A 47 1.64 -0.52 13.74
N LYS A 48 1.71 0.81 13.86
CA LYS A 48 1.86 1.73 12.73
C LYS A 48 3.31 2.16 12.55
N ALA A 49 3.70 2.39 11.30
CA ALA A 49 4.99 2.97 10.95
C ALA A 49 4.81 4.40 10.45
N SER A 50 5.67 5.32 10.88
CA SER A 50 5.79 6.66 10.29
C SER A 50 6.54 6.59 8.95
N PRO A 51 6.25 7.51 8.00
CA PRO A 51 7.06 7.62 6.79
C PRO A 51 8.49 8.00 7.17
N SER A 52 9.45 7.60 6.34
CA SER A 52 10.88 7.82 6.58
C SER A 52 11.57 8.46 5.39
N SER A 53 12.09 9.67 5.60
CA SER A 53 12.98 10.36 4.66
C SER A 53 14.43 9.85 4.76
N LYS A 54 14.79 9.25 5.91
CA LYS A 54 16.12 8.63 6.11
C LYS A 54 16.08 7.22 5.52
N PRO A 55 16.98 6.88 4.59
CA PRO A 55 16.96 5.62 3.88
C PRO A 55 17.50 4.48 4.76
N ASN A 56 16.78 4.11 5.82
CA ASN A 56 17.00 2.79 6.43
C ASN A 56 16.64 1.76 5.34
N ASN A 57 17.59 0.91 4.98
CA ASN A 57 17.47 -0.05 3.86
C ASN A 57 17.39 0.57 2.45
N HIS A 58 17.95 1.77 2.24
CA HIS A 58 17.98 2.39 0.90
C HIS A 58 16.59 2.65 0.31
N VAL A 59 15.54 2.88 1.11
CA VAL A 59 14.19 3.23 0.62
C VAL A 59 13.69 4.48 1.34
N LYS A 60 13.28 5.49 0.57
CA LYS A 60 12.55 6.66 1.08
C LYS A 60 11.05 6.37 1.05
N SER A 61 10.32 6.91 2.02
CA SER A 61 8.86 6.80 2.06
C SER A 61 8.19 8.11 2.46
N CYS A 62 7.05 8.41 1.83
CA CYS A 62 6.21 9.57 2.13
C CYS A 62 4.74 9.24 1.93
N ASP A 63 3.86 9.97 2.62
CA ASP A 63 2.41 9.82 2.48
C ASP A 63 1.87 10.92 1.54
N VAL A 64 1.03 10.53 0.59
CA VAL A 64 0.42 11.44 -0.40
C VAL A 64 -1.10 11.38 -0.26
N MET A 65 -1.71 12.53 -0.02
CA MET A 65 -3.16 12.67 0.08
C MET A 65 -3.78 12.77 -1.31
N VAL A 66 -4.77 11.92 -1.59
CA VAL A 66 -5.51 11.92 -2.86
C VAL A 66 -6.84 12.64 -2.70
N ASP A 67 -7.59 12.31 -1.65
CA ASP A 67 -8.88 12.94 -1.34
C ASP A 67 -9.04 13.09 0.19
N PRO A 68 -8.96 14.32 0.72
CA PRO A 68 -9.08 14.55 2.17
C PRO A 68 -10.49 14.28 2.69
N THR A 69 -11.53 14.37 1.86
CA THR A 69 -12.93 14.18 2.30
C THR A 69 -13.23 12.72 2.67
N ARG A 70 -12.53 11.78 2.01
CA ARG A 70 -12.61 10.34 2.27
C ARG A 70 -11.45 9.81 3.09
N ASN A 71 -10.52 10.68 3.49
CA ASN A 71 -9.23 10.27 4.05
C ASN A 71 -8.51 9.23 3.16
N LEU A 72 -8.58 9.44 1.85
CA LEU A 72 -7.94 8.58 0.85
C LEU A 72 -6.52 9.10 0.60
N TRP A 73 -5.55 8.28 0.95
CA TRP A 73 -4.13 8.56 0.76
C TRP A 73 -3.40 7.27 0.42
N PHE A 74 -2.16 7.39 -0.01
CA PHE A 74 -1.27 6.26 -0.18
C PHE A 74 0.12 6.57 0.36
N ARG A 75 0.84 5.52 0.75
CA ARG A 75 2.27 5.63 1.05
C ARG A 75 3.09 5.27 -0.17
N LEU A 76 3.95 6.19 -0.58
CA LEU A 76 4.92 6.01 -1.65
C LEU A 76 6.23 5.48 -1.07
N TYR A 77 6.83 4.50 -1.74
CA TYR A 77 8.16 3.96 -1.45
C TYR A 77 9.04 4.09 -2.68
N VAL A 78 10.22 4.64 -2.49
CA VAL A 78 11.16 4.98 -3.56
C VAL A 78 12.53 4.40 -3.24
N PRO A 79 13.10 3.56 -4.10
CA PRO A 79 14.42 2.98 -3.86
C PRO A 79 15.52 4.01 -4.11
N SER A 80 16.52 4.05 -3.23
CA SER A 80 17.63 4.99 -3.27
C SER A 80 18.54 4.76 -4.49
N ALA A 81 18.55 3.55 -5.06
CA ALA A 81 19.29 3.24 -6.29
C ALA A 81 18.79 4.06 -7.49
N ALA A 82 17.54 4.54 -7.46
CA ALA A 82 16.99 5.48 -8.43
C ALA A 82 17.68 6.85 -8.39
N ILE A 83 18.16 7.24 -7.20
CA ILE A 83 18.63 8.59 -6.87
C ILE A 83 20.08 8.79 -7.31
N THR A 84 20.88 7.70 -7.36
CA THR A 84 22.32 7.75 -7.62
C THR A 84 22.72 7.72 -9.10
N THR A 85 21.77 7.60 -10.04
CA THR A 85 22.07 7.46 -11.49
C THR A 85 22.17 8.81 -12.23
N THR A 86 22.69 9.84 -11.58
CA THR A 86 22.92 11.18 -12.16
C THR A 86 24.09 11.27 -13.15
N THR A 87 24.71 10.15 -13.54
CA THR A 87 25.84 10.15 -14.50
C THR A 87 25.52 9.28 -15.72
N THR A 88 25.07 9.94 -16.78
CA THR A 88 25.26 9.55 -18.20
C THR A 88 24.49 8.33 -18.75
N ARG A 89 23.28 8.02 -18.26
CA ARG A 89 22.31 7.20 -19.01
C ARG A 89 20.90 7.81 -18.92
N PRO A 90 20.06 7.69 -19.97
CA PRO A 90 18.66 8.08 -19.86
C PRO A 90 18.06 7.36 -18.65
N SER A 91 17.46 8.14 -17.75
CA SER A 91 16.84 7.69 -16.50
C SER A 91 16.02 6.43 -16.77
N ALA A 92 16.50 5.28 -16.29
CA ALA A 92 15.81 4.02 -16.48
C ALA A 92 14.46 4.11 -15.76
N LYS A 93 13.36 4.01 -16.52
CA LYS A 93 12.00 4.02 -15.95
C LYS A 93 11.86 2.83 -15.00
N LEU A 94 11.63 3.11 -13.72
CA LEU A 94 11.38 2.06 -12.73
C LEU A 94 9.97 1.49 -12.88
N PRO A 95 9.77 0.19 -12.60
CA PRO A 95 8.44 -0.37 -12.51
C PRO A 95 7.65 0.28 -11.35
N LEU A 96 6.35 0.40 -11.54
CA LEU A 96 5.40 0.86 -10.53
C LEU A 96 4.57 -0.32 -10.03
N ILE A 97 4.57 -0.53 -8.72
CA ILE A 97 3.76 -1.54 -8.04
C ILE A 97 2.68 -0.83 -7.24
N ILE A 98 1.42 -1.14 -7.53
CA ILE A 98 0.28 -0.67 -6.75
C ILE A 98 -0.10 -1.80 -5.79
N TYR A 99 0.03 -1.53 -4.50
CA TYR A 99 -0.15 -2.50 -3.44
C TYR A 99 -1.39 -2.18 -2.60
N PHE A 100 -2.24 -3.19 -2.42
CA PHE A 100 -3.40 -3.15 -1.55
C PHE A 100 -3.15 -4.06 -0.34
N HIS A 101 -3.13 -3.46 0.85
CA HIS A 101 -2.92 -4.22 2.08
C HIS A 101 -4.00 -5.28 2.29
N GLY A 102 -3.65 -6.33 3.03
CA GLY A 102 -4.59 -7.40 3.38
C GLY A 102 -5.47 -7.05 4.58
N GLY A 103 -6.13 -8.07 5.12
CA GLY A 103 -7.07 -7.91 6.25
C GLY A 103 -8.55 -8.06 5.87
N GLY A 104 -8.84 -8.69 4.73
CA GLY A 104 -10.21 -9.01 4.31
C GLY A 104 -11.10 -7.77 4.13
N PHE A 105 -10.53 -6.66 3.64
CA PHE A 105 -11.16 -5.33 3.54
C PHE A 105 -11.61 -4.69 4.86
N ALA A 106 -11.28 -5.32 5.98
CA ALA A 106 -11.85 -5.02 7.27
C ALA A 106 -10.80 -4.60 8.29
N LEU A 107 -9.52 -4.86 8.04
CA LEU A 107 -8.45 -4.70 9.03
C LEU A 107 -7.24 -3.99 8.41
N PHE A 108 -6.42 -3.41 9.29
CA PHE A 108 -5.14 -2.78 8.97
C PHE A 108 -5.23 -1.55 8.06
N SER A 109 -4.08 -0.99 7.72
CA SER A 109 -3.93 0.18 6.84
C SER A 109 -2.64 0.10 6.03
N ALA A 110 -2.45 1.04 5.10
CA ALA A 110 -1.23 1.16 4.31
C ALA A 110 0.04 1.35 5.16
N ASN A 111 -0.07 1.99 6.34
CA ASN A 111 1.03 2.20 7.29
C ASN A 111 1.09 1.18 8.44
N SER A 112 0.33 0.08 8.39
CA SER A 112 0.54 -1.04 9.32
C SER A 112 1.94 -1.65 9.09
N LYS A 113 2.69 -1.83 10.18
CA LYS A 113 4.11 -2.20 10.18
C LYS A 113 4.44 -3.43 9.32
N PRO A 114 3.66 -4.53 9.33
CA PRO A 114 3.94 -5.68 8.47
C PRO A 114 3.87 -5.34 6.97
N TYR A 115 2.93 -4.48 6.58
CA TYR A 115 2.77 -4.04 5.18
C TYR A 115 3.79 -2.97 4.81
N ASP A 116 4.15 -2.09 5.74
CA ASP A 116 5.24 -1.12 5.55
C ASP A 116 6.59 -1.83 5.33
N ASP A 117 6.91 -2.84 6.14
CA ASP A 117 8.12 -3.66 5.97
C ASP A 117 8.12 -4.45 4.66
N LEU A 118 6.95 -4.93 4.23
CA LEU A 118 6.80 -5.62 2.94
C LEU A 118 7.05 -4.65 1.78
N CYS A 119 6.41 -3.47 1.78
CA CYS A 119 6.56 -2.51 0.69
C CYS A 119 7.99 -1.96 0.59
N LYS A 120 8.67 -1.75 1.72
CA LYS A 120 10.10 -1.40 1.75
C LYS A 120 10.96 -2.49 1.10
N ARG A 121 10.74 -3.76 1.43
CA ARG A 121 11.46 -4.89 0.81
C ARG A 121 11.17 -5.00 -0.68
N LEU A 122 9.90 -4.92 -1.10
CA LEU A 122 9.52 -4.93 -2.52
C LEU A 122 10.22 -3.81 -3.29
N SER A 123 10.24 -2.60 -2.74
CA SER A 123 10.89 -1.45 -3.38
C SER A 123 12.41 -1.65 -3.51
N ALA A 124 13.06 -2.17 -2.48
CA ALA A 124 14.50 -2.40 -2.45
C ALA A 124 14.96 -3.59 -3.33
N GLU A 125 14.24 -4.71 -3.30
CA GLU A 125 14.65 -5.96 -3.97
C GLU A 125 14.27 -6.00 -5.46
N LEU A 126 13.20 -5.31 -5.88
CA LEU A 126 12.73 -5.24 -7.27
C LEU A 126 13.10 -3.93 -7.99
N PRO A 127 13.99 -3.11 -7.42
CA PRO A 127 14.13 -1.68 -7.71
C PRO A 127 12.86 -1.01 -8.26
N ALA A 128 11.78 -1.03 -7.50
CA ALA A 128 10.46 -0.57 -7.94
C ALA A 128 9.96 0.60 -7.08
N VAL A 129 9.20 1.50 -7.69
CA VAL A 129 8.35 2.42 -6.94
C VAL A 129 7.13 1.64 -6.46
N VAL A 130 6.83 1.71 -5.17
CA VAL A 130 5.67 1.02 -4.58
C VAL A 130 4.70 2.06 -4.04
N VAL A 131 3.42 1.91 -4.35
CA VAL A 131 2.31 2.72 -3.84
C VAL A 131 1.43 1.82 -3.00
N SER A 132 1.42 2.01 -1.68
CA SER A 132 0.56 1.28 -0.74
C SER A 132 -0.71 2.08 -0.47
N VAL A 133 -1.85 1.62 -0.99
CA VAL A 133 -3.12 2.34 -0.95
C VAL A 133 -3.81 2.19 0.42
N ASN A 134 -4.18 3.31 1.05
CA ASN A 134 -5.00 3.31 2.25
C ASN A 134 -6.49 3.43 1.91
N TYR A 135 -7.09 2.32 1.51
CA TYR A 135 -8.50 2.25 1.11
C TYR A 135 -9.45 2.19 2.32
N ARG A 136 -10.70 2.60 2.13
CA ARG A 136 -11.76 2.57 3.16
C ARG A 136 -12.16 1.15 3.55
N LEU A 137 -12.42 0.91 4.84
CA LEU A 137 -12.67 -0.44 5.37
C LEU A 137 -14.16 -0.74 5.57
N ALA A 138 -14.54 -1.99 5.35
CA ALA A 138 -15.81 -2.55 5.79
C ALA A 138 -15.77 -2.84 7.30
N PRO A 139 -16.89 -2.76 8.04
CA PRO A 139 -18.27 -2.66 7.54
C PRO A 139 -18.79 -1.23 7.28
N GLU A 140 -18.06 -0.19 7.66
CA GLU A 140 -18.49 1.22 7.53
C GLU A 140 -18.55 1.65 6.06
N HIS A 141 -17.64 1.10 5.24
CA HIS A 141 -17.60 1.28 3.80
C HIS A 141 -17.64 -0.09 3.13
N ILE A 142 -18.82 -0.54 2.78
CA ILE A 142 -19.03 -1.81 2.07
C ILE A 142 -18.65 -1.69 0.59
N TYR A 143 -18.68 -2.83 -0.11
CA TYR A 143 -18.56 -2.88 -1.56
C TYR A 143 -19.49 -1.84 -2.23
N PRO A 144 -19.01 -1.06 -3.23
CA PRO A 144 -17.71 -1.17 -3.93
C PRO A 144 -16.58 -0.26 -3.43
N SER A 145 -16.72 0.37 -2.25
CA SER A 145 -15.87 1.48 -1.79
C SER A 145 -14.35 1.27 -1.95
N GLN A 146 -13.85 0.06 -1.65
CA GLN A 146 -12.42 -0.27 -1.75
C GLN A 146 -11.89 -0.21 -3.17
N TYR A 147 -12.71 -0.65 -4.13
CA TYR A 147 -12.36 -0.67 -5.54
C TYR A 147 -12.37 0.74 -6.12
N GLU A 148 -13.35 1.55 -5.72
CA GLU A 148 -13.42 2.97 -6.08
C GLU A 148 -12.18 3.72 -5.58
N ASP A 149 -11.77 3.50 -4.32
CA ASP A 149 -10.57 4.13 -3.77
C ASP A 149 -9.30 3.71 -4.53
N GLY A 150 -9.19 2.43 -4.89
CA GLY A 150 -8.09 1.94 -5.72
C GLY A 150 -8.08 2.56 -7.12
N PHE A 151 -9.25 2.68 -7.73
CA PHE A 151 -9.40 3.30 -9.05
C PHE A 151 -9.07 4.80 -9.01
N ASP A 152 -9.52 5.51 -7.98
CA ASP A 152 -9.23 6.94 -7.82
C ASP A 152 -7.74 7.19 -7.60
N VAL A 153 -7.04 6.33 -6.86
CA VAL A 153 -5.58 6.43 -6.71
C VAL A 153 -4.87 6.16 -8.04
N LEU A 154 -5.32 5.16 -8.81
CA LEU A 154 -4.78 4.89 -10.15
C LEU A 154 -4.96 6.10 -11.07
N LYS A 155 -6.16 6.68 -11.08
CA LYS A 155 -6.48 7.89 -11.85
C LYS A 155 -5.63 9.08 -11.41
N PHE A 156 -5.48 9.28 -10.10
CA PHE A 156 -4.62 10.33 -9.54
C PHE A 156 -3.18 10.17 -10.04
N ILE A 157 -2.64 8.96 -10.03
CA ILE A 157 -1.28 8.65 -10.51
C ILE A 157 -1.13 8.85 -12.02
N ASP A 158 -2.14 8.49 -12.81
CA ASP A 158 -2.09 8.66 -14.27
C ASP A 158 -2.15 10.14 -14.68
N GLN A 159 -2.94 10.93 -13.97
CA GLN A 159 -3.09 12.38 -14.20
C GLN A 159 -1.91 13.19 -13.65
N THR A 160 -1.36 12.75 -12.52
CA THR A 160 -0.16 13.36 -11.96
C THR A 160 1.01 12.84 -12.75
N THR A 161 1.57 13.63 -13.67
CA THR A 161 2.80 13.27 -14.37
C THR A 161 3.87 12.89 -13.34
N ILE A 162 4.07 11.59 -13.08
CA ILE A 162 5.25 11.07 -12.38
C ILE A 162 6.41 10.99 -13.38
N ASP A 163 6.50 11.95 -14.30
CA ASP A 163 7.71 12.19 -15.07
C ASP A 163 8.45 13.29 -14.29
N GLY A 164 9.49 12.89 -13.56
CA GLY A 164 10.29 13.83 -12.76
C GLY A 164 9.83 14.03 -11.32
N PHE A 165 9.27 13.01 -10.66
CA PHE A 165 9.23 13.02 -9.19
C PHE A 165 10.68 13.17 -8.71
N ASP A 166 11.06 14.38 -8.27
CA ASP A 166 12.44 14.68 -7.90
C ASP A 166 12.79 13.84 -6.68
N LEU A 167 13.49 12.74 -6.94
CA LEU A 167 13.91 11.78 -5.93
C LEU A 167 14.82 12.42 -4.87
N ASN A 168 15.38 13.60 -5.16
CA ASN A 168 16.19 14.39 -4.26
C ASN A 168 15.36 15.30 -3.36
N ASN A 169 14.13 15.65 -3.76
CA ASN A 169 13.30 16.61 -3.04
C ASN A 169 11.92 16.02 -2.72
N VAL A 170 11.90 14.89 -2.00
CA VAL A 170 10.70 14.38 -1.32
C VAL A 170 10.38 15.29 -0.13
N THR A 171 10.07 16.54 -0.43
CA THR A 171 9.18 17.35 0.39
C THR A 171 7.77 16.96 -0.03
N SER A 172 6.89 16.74 0.94
CA SER A 172 5.46 16.57 0.74
C SER A 172 4.99 17.54 -0.36
N PRO A 173 4.24 17.10 -1.39
CA PRO A 173 3.68 18.06 -2.33
C PRO A 173 2.88 19.06 -1.50
N GLY A 174 3.32 20.32 -1.50
CA GLY A 174 2.50 21.41 -1.03
C GLY A 174 1.25 21.39 -1.88
N VAL A 175 0.14 20.97 -1.29
CA VAL A 175 -1.18 21.06 -1.91
C VAL A 175 -1.47 22.54 -2.05
N SER A 176 -1.16 23.11 -3.22
CA SER A 176 -1.77 24.38 -3.62
C SER A 176 -3.27 24.15 -3.72
N SER A 177 -4.03 25.07 -3.10
CA SER A 177 -5.48 25.05 -2.84
C SER A 177 -6.37 24.39 -3.90
N PRO A 178 -7.53 23.83 -3.50
CA PRO A 178 -8.49 23.18 -4.39
C PRO A 178 -9.29 24.24 -5.14
N GLU A 179 -8.69 24.86 -6.14
CA GLU A 179 -9.43 25.69 -7.08
C GLU A 179 -9.00 25.26 -8.48
N THR A 180 -9.95 24.67 -9.20
CA THR A 180 -9.82 24.17 -10.59
C THR A 180 -9.45 22.68 -10.74
N ALA A 181 -10.26 21.78 -10.20
CA ALA A 181 -10.42 20.46 -10.81
C ALA A 181 -11.23 20.63 -12.11
N GLN A 182 -10.55 20.85 -13.24
CA GLN A 182 -11.19 20.69 -14.56
C GLN A 182 -11.62 19.23 -14.71
N VAL A 183 -12.90 19.01 -15.04
CA VAL A 183 -13.44 17.70 -15.41
C VAL A 183 -12.80 17.29 -16.73
N ALA A 184 -11.71 16.52 -16.68
CA ALA A 184 -11.11 15.93 -17.87
C ALA A 184 -11.96 14.73 -18.33
N THR A 185 -12.60 14.87 -19.49
CA THR A 185 -13.28 13.80 -20.22
C THR A 185 -12.27 12.80 -20.79
N TRP A 186 -12.60 11.51 -20.73
CA TRP A 186 -11.71 10.37 -20.98
C TRP A 186 -11.46 10.09 -22.48
N PRO A 187 -10.26 9.61 -22.87
CA PRO A 187 -10.04 8.83 -24.10
C PRO A 187 -10.06 7.31 -23.83
N THR A 188 -10.56 6.52 -24.78
CA THR A 188 -10.89 5.07 -24.67
C THR A 188 -9.71 4.11 -24.51
N THR A 189 -8.48 4.60 -24.41
CA THR A 189 -7.30 3.75 -24.62
C THR A 189 -6.24 3.97 -23.54
N TRP A 190 -5.98 2.89 -22.80
CA TRP A 190 -4.97 2.80 -21.75
C TRP A 190 -3.54 2.89 -22.34
N PRO A 191 -2.69 3.86 -21.94
CA PRO A 191 -1.31 3.92 -22.42
C PRO A 191 -0.40 2.92 -21.66
N SER A 192 0.65 2.46 -22.34
CA SER A 192 1.47 1.28 -22.04
C SER A 192 2.38 1.34 -20.81
N ARG A 193 1.96 1.95 -19.69
CA ARG A 193 2.70 1.86 -18.41
C ARG A 193 2.36 0.53 -17.73
N ARG A 194 3.34 -0.37 -17.62
CA ARG A 194 3.18 -1.69 -16.96
C ARG A 194 3.16 -1.50 -15.44
N ALA A 195 2.01 -1.15 -14.88
CA ALA A 195 1.79 -1.21 -13.44
C ALA A 195 1.45 -2.65 -13.03
N ILE A 196 2.07 -3.14 -11.96
CA ILE A 196 1.73 -4.44 -11.37
C ILE A 196 0.82 -4.17 -10.17
N ILE A 197 -0.41 -4.69 -10.21
CA ILE A 197 -1.34 -4.62 -9.08
C ILE A 197 -1.14 -5.86 -8.20
N MET A 198 -0.75 -5.64 -6.94
CA MET A 198 -0.62 -6.69 -5.93
C MET A 198 -1.66 -6.47 -4.83
N SER A 199 -2.40 -7.52 -4.47
CA SER A 199 -3.39 -7.48 -3.39
C SER A 199 -3.28 -8.70 -2.51
N LEU A 200 -3.23 -8.47 -1.20
CA LEU A 200 -3.42 -9.51 -0.17
C LEU A 200 -4.81 -9.41 0.49
N ALA A 201 -5.77 -8.76 -0.18
CA ALA A 201 -7.09 -8.48 0.39
C ALA A 201 -8.09 -9.66 0.33
N ARG A 202 -7.73 -10.78 -0.32
CA ARG A 202 -8.53 -12.00 -0.39
C ARG A 202 -8.06 -13.06 0.59
#